data_AF-A0A5C3MYY6-F1
#
_entry.id   AF-A0A5C3MYY6-F1
#
_cell.length_a   1.000
_cell.length_b   1.000
_cell.length_c   1.000
_cell.angle_alpha   90.00
_cell.angle_beta   90.00
_cell.angle_gamma   90.00
#
_symmetry.space_group_name_H-M   'P 1'
#
loop_
_entity.id
_entity.type
_entity.pdbx_description
1 polymer ?
#
loop_
_entity_poly.entity_id
_entity_poly.type
_entity_poly.pdbx_seq_one_letter_code
_entity_poly.pdbx_strand_id
1 'polypeptide(L)'
;MTPKTFYMRFPAKPWTPGEDRWPEAQSDPVKATAVEERQLARSNSTGTALSLKAPTGTNNGKKRYRKASHFPFSQLPEELMVEVLKHMDPVEALAFRQVSKRFKRIITEGVLRSVRIAWCAPEPPQGMKEVCWVNVLFGRTCQLCGQSGAACSPVTSTVLGRRVCLPCRSRSARRVDNEAPGDVLLIKPDTTVNTKDLITWGDWTMFDDFSEPWSFALWFCWAKEHDTVYDNLGRLLDIVEKDRKMGQLKLENYIECRKQLVTDRMKKVEEVRRWMKTNTTARRSARRSATQQITS
;
A
#
# COMPACT_ATOMS: atom_id res chain seq x y z
N MET A 1 -21.15 -5.19 -35.75
CA MET A 1 -21.78 -4.86 -34.45
C MET A 1 -20.74 -5.10 -33.36
N THR A 2 -20.22 -4.04 -32.73
CA THR A 2 -19.25 -4.16 -31.63
C THR A 2 -19.98 -4.28 -30.28
N PRO A 3 -19.61 -5.23 -29.40
CA PRO A 3 -20.26 -5.38 -28.11
C PRO A 3 -19.93 -4.18 -27.22
N LYS A 4 -20.97 -3.46 -26.76
CA LYS A 4 -20.84 -2.41 -25.75
C LYS A 4 -20.56 -3.05 -24.38
N THR A 5 -19.32 -2.98 -23.93
CA THR A 5 -18.93 -3.32 -22.55
C THR A 5 -19.51 -2.29 -21.59
N PHE A 6 -20.50 -2.70 -20.80
CA PHE A 6 -21.07 -1.89 -19.72
C PHE A 6 -20.14 -1.92 -18.51
N TYR A 7 -19.36 -0.87 -18.29
CA TYR A 7 -18.65 -0.67 -17.02
C TYR A 7 -19.62 -0.10 -15.99
N MET A 8 -19.95 -0.88 -14.95
CA MET A 8 -20.64 -0.35 -13.78
C MET A 8 -19.73 0.67 -13.08
N ARG A 9 -20.08 1.95 -13.13
CA ARG A 9 -19.48 3.00 -12.30
C ARG A 9 -20.13 2.96 -10.93
N PHE A 10 -19.44 2.40 -9.94
CA PHE A 10 -19.84 2.56 -8.54
C PHE A 10 -19.41 3.94 -8.03
N PRO A 11 -20.24 4.65 -7.26
CA PRO A 11 -19.83 5.85 -6.56
C PRO A 11 -18.83 5.47 -5.47
N ALA A 12 -17.53 5.62 -5.76
CA ALA A 12 -16.49 5.42 -4.78
C ALA A 12 -16.57 6.54 -3.72
N LYS A 13 -16.85 6.19 -2.46
CA LYS A 13 -16.51 7.09 -1.36
C LYS A 13 -14.99 7.36 -1.43
N PRO A 14 -14.53 8.61 -1.33
CA PRO A 14 -13.11 8.90 -1.31
C PRO A 14 -12.47 8.12 -0.16
N TRP A 15 -11.51 7.27 -0.54
CA TRP A 15 -10.66 6.53 0.39
C TRP A 15 -9.97 7.53 1.33
N THR A 16 -9.97 7.25 2.64
CA THR A 16 -9.37 8.11 3.67
C THR A 16 -7.89 7.74 3.86
N PRO A 17 -6.94 8.62 3.51
CA PRO A 17 -5.52 8.36 3.67
C PRO A 17 -5.11 8.32 5.14
N GLY A 18 -4.57 7.20 5.62
CA GLY A 18 -3.98 7.13 6.97
C GLY A 18 -3.71 5.74 7.53
N GLU A 19 -4.60 4.77 7.27
CA GLU A 19 -4.51 3.43 7.88
C GLU A 19 -3.63 2.44 7.11
N ASP A 20 -3.37 2.69 5.82
CA ASP A 20 -2.70 1.73 4.92
C ASP A 20 -1.19 1.97 4.73
N ARG A 21 -0.56 2.68 5.68
CA ARG A 21 0.88 2.91 5.61
C ARG A 21 1.61 1.63 6.01
N TRP A 22 2.72 1.32 5.33
CA TRP A 22 3.77 0.50 5.96
C TRP A 22 3.96 1.03 7.38
N PRO A 23 4.13 0.18 8.41
CA PRO A 23 4.52 0.70 9.71
C PRO A 23 5.72 1.63 9.45
N GLU A 24 5.52 2.92 9.67
CA GLU A 24 6.68 3.78 9.86
C GLU A 24 7.46 3.10 10.97
N ALA A 25 8.77 2.88 10.75
CA ALA A 25 9.67 2.30 11.73
C ALA A 25 9.20 2.79 13.10
N GLN A 26 8.78 1.86 13.97
CA GLN A 26 8.11 2.20 15.22
C GLN A 26 8.85 3.39 15.80
N SER A 27 8.12 4.50 15.94
CA SER A 27 8.71 5.80 16.25
C SER A 27 9.74 5.63 17.35
N ASP A 28 10.91 6.24 17.12
CA ASP A 28 12.09 6.29 17.97
C ASP A 28 11.83 5.98 19.46
N PRO A 29 12.77 5.31 20.16
CA PRO A 29 12.74 5.19 21.63
C PRO A 29 12.65 6.56 22.34
N VAL A 30 12.87 7.67 21.62
CA VAL A 30 12.75 9.06 22.10
C VAL A 30 11.28 9.51 22.27
N LYS A 31 10.30 8.91 21.58
CA LYS A 31 8.88 9.31 21.68
C LYS A 31 8.06 8.53 22.72
N ALA A 32 8.62 7.48 23.32
CA ALA A 32 7.91 6.64 24.28
C ALA A 32 7.50 7.38 25.57
N THR A 33 8.13 8.51 25.90
CA THR A 33 7.87 9.25 27.16
C THR A 33 6.83 10.37 27.05
N ALA A 34 6.28 10.67 25.86
CA ALA A 34 5.44 11.86 25.63
C ALA A 34 3.98 11.57 25.23
N VAL A 35 3.56 10.31 25.14
CA VAL A 35 2.27 9.92 24.52
C VAL A 35 1.15 9.64 25.54
N GLU A 36 1.45 9.52 26.83
CA GLU A 36 0.47 9.07 27.83
C GLU A 36 -0.50 10.17 28.31
N GLU A 37 -0.26 11.46 27.99
CA GLU A 37 -0.98 12.58 28.62
C GLU A 37 -2.10 13.23 27.77
N ARG A 38 -2.40 12.72 26.56
CA ARG A 38 -3.33 13.38 25.61
C ARG A 38 -4.62 12.63 25.25
N GLN A 39 -4.93 11.50 25.88
CA GLN A 39 -6.11 10.69 25.51
C GLN A 39 -7.38 10.92 26.37
N LEU A 40 -7.39 11.91 27.27
CA LEU A 40 -8.52 12.14 28.19
C LEU A 40 -9.54 13.23 27.76
N ALA A 41 -9.46 13.79 26.55
CA ALA A 41 -10.36 14.85 26.13
C ALA A 41 -10.86 14.70 24.69
N ARG A 42 -11.92 13.89 24.48
CA ARG A 42 -12.96 14.16 23.46
C ARG A 42 -14.11 13.15 23.55
N SER A 43 -15.13 13.51 24.29
CA SER A 43 -16.48 12.94 24.23
C SER A 43 -17.48 14.02 23.83
N ASN A 44 -18.53 13.56 23.13
CA ASN A 44 -19.85 14.17 22.94
C ASN A 44 -19.99 15.37 21.99
N SER A 45 -20.63 15.12 20.84
CA SER A 45 -21.71 16.01 20.38
C SER A 45 -22.76 15.21 19.59
N THR A 46 -23.98 15.26 20.14
CA THR A 46 -25.22 14.71 19.62
C THR A 46 -25.93 15.83 18.85
N GLY A 47 -26.40 15.57 17.64
CA GLY A 47 -27.11 16.56 16.82
C GLY A 47 -28.24 15.92 16.03
N THR A 48 -29.43 15.93 16.61
CA THR A 48 -30.70 15.56 16.00
C THR A 48 -31.26 16.76 15.23
N ALA A 49 -31.69 16.60 13.98
CA ALA A 49 -32.61 17.54 13.34
C ALA A 49 -33.54 16.83 12.36
N LEU A 50 -34.80 17.25 12.42
CA LEU A 50 -36.02 16.67 11.87
C LEU A 50 -36.30 17.07 10.40
N SER A 51 -36.96 16.16 9.70
CA SER A 51 -38.17 16.36 8.86
C SER A 51 -38.15 17.37 7.71
N LEU A 52 -38.30 16.88 6.47
CA LEU A 52 -39.19 17.48 5.45
C LEU A 52 -39.93 16.38 4.66
N LYS A 53 -41.22 16.64 4.43
CA LYS A 53 -42.23 15.78 3.80
C LYS A 53 -42.27 15.94 2.27
N ALA A 54 -42.53 14.81 1.59
CA ALA A 54 -43.34 14.53 0.37
C ALA A 54 -43.17 15.39 -0.93
N PRO A 55 -43.30 14.77 -2.12
CA PRO A 55 -44.63 14.44 -2.66
C PRO A 55 -44.79 13.03 -3.26
N THR A 56 -46.02 12.56 -3.14
CA THR A 56 -46.63 11.36 -3.73
C THR A 56 -46.75 11.48 -5.25
N GLY A 57 -46.07 10.61 -5.98
CA GLY A 57 -46.26 10.41 -7.43
C GLY A 57 -46.70 8.97 -7.72
N THR A 58 -47.99 8.78 -7.96
CA THR A 58 -48.59 7.52 -8.42
C THR A 58 -48.25 7.27 -9.88
N ASN A 59 -47.32 6.36 -10.17
CA ASN A 59 -47.09 5.84 -11.51
C ASN A 59 -47.39 4.34 -11.57
N ASN A 60 -48.53 4.03 -12.21
CA ASN A 60 -48.93 2.70 -12.64
C ASN A 60 -47.99 2.18 -13.74
N GLY A 61 -46.86 1.59 -13.32
CA GLY A 61 -45.90 0.94 -14.20
C GLY A 61 -45.94 -0.58 -14.04
N LYS A 62 -46.36 -1.27 -15.10
CA LYS A 62 -46.44 -2.73 -15.28
C LYS A 62 -45.36 -3.51 -14.49
N LYS A 63 -45.80 -4.30 -13.51
CA LYS A 63 -44.96 -5.22 -12.71
C LYS A 63 -44.32 -6.28 -13.63
N ARG A 64 -43.14 -5.99 -14.17
CA ARG A 64 -42.25 -7.02 -14.71
C ARG A 64 -41.81 -7.92 -13.55
N TYR A 65 -42.37 -9.13 -13.49
CA TYR A 65 -41.85 -10.22 -12.67
C TYR A 65 -40.40 -10.47 -13.06
N ARG A 66 -39.45 -9.86 -12.35
CA ARG A 66 -38.04 -10.22 -12.45
C ARG A 66 -37.89 -11.54 -11.72
N LYS A 67 -37.94 -12.65 -12.47
CA LYS A 67 -37.36 -13.92 -12.03
C LYS A 67 -35.86 -13.71 -11.84
N ALA A 68 -35.48 -13.18 -10.69
CA ALA A 68 -34.12 -13.21 -10.20
C ALA A 68 -34.07 -14.29 -9.13
N SER A 69 -33.94 -15.55 -9.58
CA SER A 69 -33.42 -16.65 -8.77
C SER A 69 -31.93 -16.38 -8.49
N HIS A 70 -31.63 -15.28 -7.81
CA HIS A 70 -30.31 -15.05 -7.26
C HIS A 70 -30.31 -15.67 -5.89
N PHE A 71 -29.56 -16.76 -5.72
CA PHE A 71 -29.17 -17.23 -4.42
C PHE A 71 -28.55 -16.04 -3.67
N PRO A 72 -29.21 -15.51 -2.64
CA PRO A 72 -28.76 -14.29 -2.01
C PRO A 72 -27.54 -14.64 -1.16
N PHE A 73 -26.35 -14.31 -1.65
CA PHE A 73 -25.08 -14.47 -0.92
C PHE A 73 -25.15 -13.88 0.51
N SER A 74 -26.01 -12.87 0.72
CA SER A 74 -26.28 -12.26 2.02
C SER A 74 -27.05 -13.14 3.03
N GLN A 75 -27.72 -14.20 2.57
CA GLN A 75 -28.43 -15.18 3.42
C GLN A 75 -27.54 -16.38 3.77
N LEU A 76 -26.33 -16.50 3.22
CA LEU A 76 -25.39 -17.52 3.65
C LEU A 76 -24.99 -17.31 5.12
N PRO A 77 -24.82 -18.40 5.89
CA PRO A 77 -24.03 -18.40 7.12
C PRO A 77 -22.65 -17.75 6.92
N GLU A 78 -22.13 -17.11 7.96
CA GLU A 78 -20.88 -16.34 7.87
C GLU A 78 -19.69 -17.22 7.51
N GLU A 79 -19.68 -18.45 8.00
CA GLU A 79 -18.67 -19.47 7.77
C GLU A 79 -18.58 -19.83 6.29
N LEU A 80 -19.74 -20.02 5.63
CA LEU A 80 -19.80 -20.31 4.21
C LEU A 80 -19.40 -19.11 3.36
N MET A 81 -19.76 -17.88 3.78
CA MET A 81 -19.27 -16.67 3.11
C MET A 81 -17.74 -16.58 3.21
N VAL A 82 -17.16 -16.78 4.39
CA VAL A 82 -15.71 -16.80 4.60
C VAL A 82 -15.04 -17.81 3.68
N GLU A 83 -15.59 -19.03 3.60
CA GLU A 83 -15.02 -20.07 2.76
C GLU A 83 -15.06 -19.70 1.27
N VAL A 84 -16.19 -19.20 0.76
CA VAL A 84 -16.28 -18.72 -0.63
C VAL A 84 -15.31 -17.57 -0.91
N LEU A 85 -15.17 -16.63 0.04
CA LEU A 85 -14.31 -15.46 -0.11
C LEU A 85 -12.81 -15.81 -0.18
N LYS A 86 -12.37 -16.95 0.38
CA LYS A 86 -10.98 -17.43 0.26
C LYS A 86 -10.57 -17.83 -1.15
N HIS A 87 -11.55 -18.20 -1.99
CA HIS A 87 -11.33 -18.64 -3.37
C HIS A 87 -11.44 -17.50 -4.40
N MET A 88 -11.65 -16.27 -3.94
CA MET A 88 -11.75 -15.10 -4.82
C MET A 88 -10.40 -14.61 -5.34
N ASP A 89 -10.44 -13.88 -6.45
CA ASP A 89 -9.30 -13.08 -6.87
C ASP A 89 -8.99 -11.98 -5.82
N PRO A 90 -7.72 -11.69 -5.52
CA PRO A 90 -7.31 -10.68 -4.55
C PRO A 90 -7.95 -9.32 -4.79
N VAL A 91 -8.14 -8.93 -6.04
CA VAL A 91 -8.78 -7.65 -6.39
C VAL A 91 -10.26 -7.68 -6.05
N GLU A 92 -10.93 -8.80 -6.33
CA GLU A 92 -12.35 -8.96 -6.04
C GLU A 92 -12.60 -9.01 -4.53
N ALA A 93 -11.74 -9.69 -3.76
CA ALA A 93 -11.80 -9.69 -2.31
C ALA A 93 -11.64 -8.26 -1.73
N LEU A 94 -10.68 -7.49 -2.25
CA LEU A 94 -10.51 -6.08 -1.87
C LEU A 94 -11.74 -5.22 -2.23
N ALA A 95 -12.35 -5.46 -3.39
CA ALA A 95 -13.56 -4.76 -3.82
C ALA A 95 -14.75 -5.11 -2.92
N PHE A 96 -14.98 -6.40 -2.64
CA PHE A 96 -16.05 -6.88 -1.77
C PHE A 96 -15.96 -6.28 -0.37
N ARG A 97 -14.74 -6.13 0.17
CA ARG A 97 -14.50 -5.48 1.47
C ARG A 97 -15.04 -4.06 1.52
N GLN A 98 -15.09 -3.35 0.38
CA GLN A 98 -15.57 -1.97 0.29
C GLN A 98 -17.08 -1.86 0.06
N VAL A 99 -17.77 -2.95 -0.30
CA VAL A 99 -19.20 -2.94 -0.64
C VAL A 99 -20.08 -2.64 0.58
N SER A 100 -19.79 -3.23 1.75
CA SER A 100 -20.58 -3.03 2.96
C SER A 100 -19.76 -3.15 4.24
N LYS A 101 -20.25 -2.56 5.34
CA LYS A 101 -19.64 -2.74 6.68
C LYS A 101 -19.63 -4.21 7.10
N ARG A 102 -20.63 -5.00 6.68
CA ARG A 102 -20.69 -6.45 6.96
C ARG A 102 -19.54 -7.17 6.27
N PHE A 103 -19.33 -6.96 4.97
CA PHE A 103 -18.20 -7.56 4.25
C PHE A 103 -16.84 -7.08 4.75
N LYS A 104 -16.73 -5.82 5.19
CA LYS A 104 -15.51 -5.34 5.86
C LYS A 104 -15.16 -6.14 7.12
N ARG A 105 -16.16 -6.63 7.87
CA ARG A 105 -15.96 -7.47 9.05
C ARG A 105 -15.63 -8.92 8.70
N ILE A 106 -16.33 -9.48 7.70
CA ILE A 106 -16.14 -10.87 7.26
C ILE A 106 -14.78 -11.07 6.58
N ILE A 107 -14.35 -10.12 5.74
CA ILE A 107 -13.06 -10.15 5.06
C ILE A 107 -11.98 -9.67 6.03
N THR A 108 -11.61 -10.59 6.91
CA THR A 108 -10.56 -10.44 7.92
C THR A 108 -9.18 -10.58 7.29
N GLU A 109 -8.14 -10.30 8.09
CA GLU A 109 -6.74 -10.54 7.71
C GLU A 109 -6.50 -12.03 7.36
N GLY A 110 -7.21 -12.96 8.01
CA GLY A 110 -7.11 -14.40 7.71
C GLY A 110 -7.61 -14.75 6.31
N VAL A 111 -8.73 -14.18 5.87
CA VAL A 111 -9.28 -14.37 4.51
C VAL A 111 -8.30 -13.83 3.47
N LEU A 112 -7.83 -12.60 3.65
CA LEU A 112 -6.89 -11.97 2.72
C LEU A 112 -5.56 -12.71 2.67
N ARG A 113 -5.09 -13.28 3.78
CA ARG A 113 -3.92 -14.14 3.82
C ARG A 113 -4.11 -15.41 2.99
N SER A 114 -5.25 -16.10 3.15
CA SER A 114 -5.57 -17.28 2.34
C SER A 114 -5.61 -16.95 0.85
N VAL A 115 -6.27 -15.85 0.49
CA VAL A 115 -6.32 -15.35 -0.89
C VAL A 115 -4.91 -15.05 -1.42
N ARG A 116 -4.05 -14.40 -0.63
CA ARG A 116 -2.65 -14.15 -1.03
C ARG A 116 -1.85 -15.44 -1.26
N ILE A 117 -1.96 -16.40 -0.34
CA ILE A 117 -1.25 -17.68 -0.39
C ILE A 117 -1.68 -18.47 -1.64
N ALA A 118 -2.98 -18.45 -1.99
CA ALA A 118 -3.48 -19.08 -3.22
C ALA A 118 -2.84 -18.52 -4.50
N TRP A 119 -2.31 -17.28 -4.45
CA TRP A 119 -1.58 -16.63 -5.54
C TRP A 119 -0.06 -16.73 -5.42
N CYS A 120 0.41 -17.58 -4.49
CA CYS A 120 1.81 -17.76 -4.12
C CYS A 120 2.53 -16.43 -3.84
N ALA A 121 1.78 -15.41 -3.38
CA ALA A 121 2.33 -14.08 -3.16
C ALA A 121 3.18 -14.03 -1.88
N PRO A 122 4.27 -13.25 -1.88
CA PRO A 122 5.20 -13.14 -0.75
C PRO A 122 4.49 -12.64 0.51
N GLU A 123 4.97 -13.04 1.69
CA GLU A 123 4.38 -12.62 2.97
C GLU A 123 4.43 -11.10 3.19
N PRO A 124 3.52 -10.51 3.98
CA PRO A 124 3.62 -9.10 4.33
C PRO A 124 4.90 -8.84 5.15
N PRO A 125 5.52 -7.67 5.00
CA PRO A 125 6.69 -7.34 5.82
C PRO A 125 6.33 -7.06 7.26
N GLN A 126 7.32 -7.13 8.16
CA GLN A 126 7.07 -7.05 9.59
C GLN A 126 6.30 -5.77 9.95
N GLY A 127 5.19 -5.95 10.67
CA GLY A 127 4.29 -4.88 11.11
C GLY A 127 3.32 -4.35 10.05
N MET A 128 3.40 -4.80 8.79
CA MET A 128 2.43 -4.44 7.76
C MET A 128 1.19 -5.34 7.86
N LYS A 129 0.00 -4.73 7.87
CA LYS A 129 -1.27 -5.48 7.83
C LYS A 129 -1.44 -6.16 6.47
N GLU A 130 -2.04 -7.34 6.48
CA GLU A 130 -2.31 -8.15 5.29
C GLU A 130 -3.16 -7.36 4.28
N VAL A 131 -4.19 -6.64 4.75
CA VAL A 131 -5.02 -5.82 3.85
C VAL A 131 -4.23 -4.76 3.09
N CYS A 132 -3.25 -4.14 3.76
CA CYS A 132 -2.40 -3.13 3.14
C CYS A 132 -1.51 -3.80 2.09
N TRP A 133 -0.94 -4.94 2.45
CA TRP A 133 -0.02 -5.68 1.60
C TRP A 133 -0.70 -6.24 0.34
N VAL A 134 -1.88 -6.85 0.48
CA VAL A 134 -2.70 -7.30 -0.65
C VAL A 134 -3.08 -6.11 -1.53
N ASN A 135 -3.37 -4.94 -0.97
CA ASN A 135 -3.62 -3.73 -1.76
C ASN A 135 -2.38 -3.21 -2.50
N VAL A 136 -1.17 -3.36 -1.94
CA VAL A 136 0.09 -3.03 -2.65
C VAL A 136 0.33 -3.98 -3.82
N LEU A 137 0.16 -5.29 -3.60
CA LEU A 137 0.44 -6.31 -4.60
C LEU A 137 -0.61 -6.35 -5.72
N PHE A 138 -1.89 -6.21 -5.38
CA PHE A 138 -3.00 -6.49 -6.28
C PHE A 138 -3.98 -5.33 -6.46
N GLY A 139 -3.88 -4.27 -5.66
CA GLY A 139 -4.83 -3.16 -5.69
C GLY A 139 -4.96 -2.51 -7.06
N ARG A 140 -6.04 -1.74 -7.26
CA ARG A 140 -6.31 -0.97 -8.49
C ARG A 140 -6.42 0.54 -8.31
N THR A 141 -6.38 1.01 -7.07
CA THR A 141 -6.34 2.44 -6.72
C THR A 141 -4.94 2.88 -6.32
N CYS A 142 -4.66 4.18 -6.45
CA CYS A 142 -3.48 4.79 -5.87
C CYS A 142 -3.71 4.99 -4.37
N GLN A 143 -2.76 4.58 -3.53
CA GLN A 143 -2.82 4.75 -2.07
C GLN A 143 -2.54 6.18 -1.59
N LEU A 144 -2.42 7.17 -2.48
CA LEU A 144 -2.30 8.58 -2.10
C LEU A 144 -3.55 9.36 -2.50
N CYS A 145 -3.90 9.36 -3.80
CA CYS A 145 -5.07 10.09 -4.29
C CYS A 145 -6.36 9.27 -4.29
N GLY A 146 -6.31 7.95 -4.04
CA GLY A 146 -7.47 7.05 -4.09
C GLY A 146 -8.02 6.79 -5.51
N GLN A 147 -7.51 7.45 -6.54
CA GLN A 147 -8.01 7.32 -7.91
C GLN A 147 -7.53 6.02 -8.58
N SER A 148 -8.29 5.57 -9.57
CA SER A 148 -8.01 4.41 -10.43
C SER A 148 -8.38 4.72 -11.88
N GLY A 149 -7.80 4.00 -12.85
CA GLY A 149 -8.19 4.05 -14.26
C GLY A 149 -7.11 4.67 -15.16
N ALA A 150 -7.46 5.00 -16.41
CA ALA A 150 -6.49 5.45 -17.41
C ALA A 150 -5.75 6.73 -17.03
N ALA A 151 -6.45 7.68 -16.39
CA ALA A 151 -5.84 8.95 -15.94
C ALA A 151 -4.95 8.79 -14.70
N CYS A 152 -5.07 7.68 -13.99
CA CYS A 152 -4.35 7.40 -12.75
C CYS A 152 -4.01 5.91 -12.74
N SER A 153 -3.00 5.54 -13.53
CA SER A 153 -2.44 4.19 -13.58
C SER A 153 -1.42 4.02 -12.45
N PRO A 154 -1.78 3.39 -11.32
CA PRO A 154 -0.90 3.32 -10.18
C PRO A 154 -0.01 2.10 -10.35
N VAL A 155 1.30 2.32 -10.22
CA VAL A 155 2.33 1.29 -10.33
C VAL A 155 2.64 0.81 -8.91
N THR A 156 2.83 -0.50 -8.78
CA THR A 156 3.31 -1.08 -7.51
C THR A 156 4.78 -0.76 -7.36
N SER A 157 5.10 0.16 -6.46
CA SER A 157 6.46 0.35 -6.00
C SER A 157 6.71 -0.62 -4.85
N THR A 158 7.36 -1.72 -5.19
CA THR A 158 7.81 -2.73 -4.23
C THR A 158 8.72 -2.10 -3.17
N VAL A 159 9.64 -1.25 -3.62
CA VAL A 159 10.58 -0.47 -2.80
C VAL A 159 9.84 0.39 -1.78
N LEU A 160 8.88 1.20 -2.23
CA LEU A 160 8.15 2.06 -1.31
C LEU A 160 7.08 1.30 -0.53
N GLY A 161 6.83 0.03 -0.86
CA GLY A 161 5.74 -0.72 -0.28
C GLY A 161 4.39 -0.05 -0.54
N ARG A 162 4.24 0.60 -1.71
CA ARG A 162 3.05 1.38 -2.05
C ARG A 162 2.67 1.29 -3.51
N ARG A 163 1.37 1.35 -3.78
CA ARG A 163 0.82 1.59 -5.11
C ARG A 163 0.57 3.07 -5.33
N VAL A 164 1.38 3.70 -6.17
CA VAL A 164 1.32 5.15 -6.42
C VAL A 164 1.20 5.43 -7.92
N CYS A 165 0.33 6.36 -8.30
CA CYS A 165 0.28 6.84 -9.67
C CYS A 165 1.42 7.82 -9.93
N LEU A 166 1.75 7.99 -11.22
CA LEU A 166 2.85 8.84 -11.65
C LEU A 166 2.75 10.29 -11.11
N PRO A 167 1.60 11.00 -11.18
CA PRO A 167 1.50 12.35 -10.63
C PRO A 167 1.75 12.40 -9.12
N CYS A 168 1.18 11.44 -8.39
CA CYS A 168 1.38 11.32 -6.95
C CYS A 168 2.84 11.05 -6.62
N ARG A 169 3.48 10.15 -7.36
CA ARG A 169 4.91 9.82 -7.25
C ARG A 169 5.78 11.06 -7.41
N SER A 170 5.60 11.83 -8.49
CA SER A 170 6.44 13.01 -8.77
C SER A 170 6.34 14.09 -7.69
N ARG A 171 5.24 14.17 -6.94
CA ARG A 171 5.08 15.11 -5.82
C ARG A 171 5.68 14.62 -4.50
N SER A 172 5.98 13.33 -4.44
CA SER A 172 6.14 12.58 -3.20
C SER A 172 7.51 11.92 -3.08
N ALA A 173 8.11 11.57 -4.22
CA ALA A 173 9.42 10.98 -4.30
C ALA A 173 10.44 12.05 -4.73
N ARG A 174 11.63 12.01 -4.13
CA ARG A 174 12.78 12.79 -4.56
C ARG A 174 13.68 11.92 -5.41
N ARG A 175 14.20 12.50 -6.48
CA ARG A 175 15.23 11.89 -7.33
C ARG A 175 16.57 11.99 -6.58
N VAL A 176 17.37 10.92 -6.62
CA VAL A 176 18.63 10.74 -5.86
C VAL A 176 19.81 10.59 -6.83
N ASP A 177 19.69 11.11 -8.05
CA ASP A 177 20.65 10.85 -9.12
C ASP A 177 21.99 11.59 -8.94
N ASN A 178 23.06 10.84 -9.25
CA ASN A 178 24.44 11.14 -9.70
C ASN A 178 25.27 12.33 -9.19
N GLU A 179 24.78 13.31 -8.43
CA GLU A 179 25.61 14.45 -8.01
C GLU A 179 25.46 14.92 -6.56
N ALA A 180 24.54 14.36 -5.78
CA ALA A 180 24.72 14.48 -4.33
C ALA A 180 25.83 13.48 -3.95
N PRO A 181 27.07 13.90 -3.62
CA PRO A 181 27.92 13.06 -2.79
C PRO A 181 27.01 12.65 -1.65
N GLY A 182 26.72 11.35 -1.51
CA GLY A 182 25.82 10.91 -0.45
C GLY A 182 26.40 11.51 0.82
N ASP A 183 25.71 12.47 1.43
CA ASP A 183 26.33 13.38 2.40
C ASP A 183 27.03 12.49 3.40
N VAL A 184 28.36 12.47 3.31
CA VAL A 184 29.15 11.56 4.12
C VAL A 184 29.22 12.25 5.46
N LEU A 185 28.33 11.85 6.36
CA LEU A 185 28.33 12.38 7.69
C LEU A 185 29.56 11.81 8.40
N LEU A 186 30.49 12.71 8.75
CA LEU A 186 31.63 12.41 9.60
C LEU A 186 31.13 12.37 11.05
N ILE A 187 30.94 11.17 11.58
CA ILE A 187 30.46 10.96 12.96
C ILE A 187 31.65 10.91 13.93
N LYS A 188 32.76 10.36 13.46
CA LYS A 188 34.06 10.28 14.13
C LYS A 188 35.15 10.61 13.11
N PRO A 189 36.39 10.94 13.55
CA PRO A 189 37.51 11.12 12.64
C PRO A 189 37.65 9.98 11.62
N ASP A 190 37.23 8.76 12.02
CA ASP A 190 37.40 7.54 11.25
C ASP A 190 36.08 6.86 10.84
N THR A 191 34.92 7.44 11.16
CA THR A 191 33.61 6.82 10.83
C THR A 191 32.78 7.73 9.95
N THR A 192 32.70 7.33 8.69
CA THR A 192 31.86 7.92 7.66
C THR A 192 30.58 7.13 7.53
N VAL A 193 29.44 7.81 7.56
CA VAL A 193 28.15 7.18 7.27
C VAL A 193 27.60 7.76 6.00
N ASN A 194 27.43 6.89 5.01
CA ASN A 194 26.70 7.22 3.80
C ASN A 194 25.23 7.31 4.18
N THR A 195 24.65 8.52 4.16
CA THR A 195 23.21 8.74 4.40
C THR A 195 22.35 7.93 3.46
N LYS A 196 22.92 7.51 2.33
CA LYS A 196 22.29 6.56 1.47
C LYS A 196 21.90 5.31 2.30
N ASP A 197 22.80 4.62 2.96
CA ASP A 197 22.49 3.33 3.62
C ASP A 197 21.33 3.37 4.66
N LEU A 198 20.87 4.57 5.03
CA LEU A 198 19.79 4.85 5.97
C LEU A 198 18.43 5.11 5.30
N ILE A 199 18.34 5.17 3.97
CA ILE A 199 17.11 5.52 3.24
C ILE A 199 16.77 4.41 2.26
N THR A 200 15.48 4.05 2.19
CA THR A 200 15.03 3.13 1.14
C THR A 200 15.00 3.84 -0.21
N TRP A 201 15.84 3.40 -1.14
CA TRP A 201 15.72 3.73 -2.56
C TRP A 201 15.42 2.49 -3.38
N GLY A 202 15.08 2.74 -4.63
CA GLY A 202 15.21 1.73 -5.66
C GLY A 202 15.41 2.41 -7.00
N ASP A 203 15.81 1.59 -7.96
CA ASP A 203 15.67 1.92 -9.37
C ASP A 203 14.18 1.89 -9.73
N TRP A 204 13.71 2.95 -10.38
CA TRP A 204 12.37 3.02 -10.92
C TRP A 204 12.44 3.32 -12.40
N THR A 205 11.98 2.36 -13.18
CA THR A 205 11.58 2.63 -14.54
C THR A 205 10.27 3.43 -14.53
N MET A 206 10.09 4.33 -15.51
CA MET A 206 8.85 5.10 -15.66
C MET A 206 7.65 4.22 -16.05
N PHE A 207 7.93 3.14 -16.73
CA PHE A 207 7.03 2.03 -16.96
C PHE A 207 7.27 1.03 -15.83
N ASP A 208 6.29 0.23 -15.44
CA ASP A 208 6.36 -0.75 -14.34
C ASP A 208 7.78 -1.30 -14.09
N ASP A 209 8.12 -1.70 -12.86
CA ASP A 209 9.36 -2.39 -12.43
C ASP A 209 9.81 -3.59 -13.34
N PHE A 210 9.09 -3.87 -14.44
CA PHE A 210 9.19 -4.97 -15.38
C PHE A 210 9.44 -4.57 -16.85
N SER A 211 9.49 -3.27 -17.20
CA SER A 211 9.97 -2.87 -18.54
C SER A 211 11.50 -2.94 -18.58
N GLU A 212 12.06 -3.46 -19.68
CA GLU A 212 13.50 -3.56 -19.89
C GLU A 212 14.23 -2.22 -19.61
N PRO A 213 15.50 -2.26 -19.15
CA PRO A 213 16.26 -1.13 -18.61
C PRO A 213 16.75 -0.17 -19.71
N TRP A 214 15.85 0.37 -20.51
CA TRP A 214 16.17 1.33 -21.57
C TRP A 214 16.27 2.78 -21.07
N SER A 215 16.10 3.04 -19.77
CA SER A 215 16.35 4.37 -19.18
C SER A 215 17.44 4.29 -18.12
N PHE A 216 18.32 5.29 -18.10
CA PHE A 216 19.26 5.57 -17.00
C PHE A 216 18.57 5.28 -15.66
N ALA A 217 19.18 4.43 -14.83
CA ALA A 217 18.62 4.05 -13.53
C ALA A 217 18.36 5.32 -12.70
N LEU A 218 17.09 5.69 -12.60
CA LEU A 218 16.66 6.85 -11.83
C LEU A 218 16.39 6.35 -10.42
N TRP A 219 17.18 6.83 -9.47
CA TRP A 219 17.05 6.43 -8.08
C TRP A 219 16.07 7.36 -7.38
N PHE A 220 15.05 6.80 -6.74
CA PHE A 220 14.08 7.59 -6.00
C PHE A 220 13.96 7.15 -4.56
N CYS A 221 13.80 8.11 -3.66
CA CYS A 221 13.42 7.89 -2.26
C CYS A 221 12.13 8.63 -1.92
N TRP A 222 11.42 8.19 -0.87
CA TRP A 222 10.27 8.92 -0.35
C TRP A 222 10.73 10.23 0.30
N ALA A 223 10.21 11.38 -0.15
CA ALA A 223 10.58 12.69 0.40
C ALA A 223 10.41 12.73 1.92
N LYS A 224 9.27 12.24 2.42
CA LYS A 224 9.00 12.19 3.86
C LYS A 224 9.99 11.28 4.63
N GLU A 225 10.34 10.13 4.06
CA GLU A 225 11.30 9.20 4.69
C GLU A 225 12.69 9.84 4.75
N HIS A 226 13.11 10.44 3.65
CA HIS A 226 14.33 11.23 3.58
C HIS A 226 14.34 12.32 4.65
N ASP A 227 13.35 13.21 4.67
CA ASP A 227 13.28 14.32 5.62
C ASP A 227 13.28 13.83 7.08
N THR A 228 12.56 12.74 7.38
CA THR A 228 12.55 12.15 8.73
C THR A 228 13.92 11.63 9.16
N VAL A 229 14.65 10.98 8.25
CA VAL A 229 16.00 10.46 8.53
C VAL A 229 16.96 11.63 8.80
N TYR A 230 16.93 12.68 7.98
CA TYR A 230 17.78 13.86 8.17
C TYR A 230 17.44 14.61 9.47
N ASP A 231 16.15 14.82 9.77
CA ASP A 231 15.71 15.43 11.02
C ASP A 231 16.21 14.65 12.25
N ASN A 232 16.12 13.32 12.20
CA ASN A 232 16.57 12.46 13.29
C ASN A 232 18.09 12.49 13.44
N LEU A 233 18.84 12.47 12.33
CA LEU A 233 20.30 12.61 12.35
C LEU A 233 20.71 13.96 12.94
N GLY A 234 20.10 15.06 12.51
CA GLY A 234 20.36 16.40 13.05
C GLY A 234 20.15 16.46 14.57
N ARG A 235 19.01 15.97 15.06
CA ARG A 235 18.73 15.91 16.51
C ARG A 235 19.73 15.06 17.28
N LEU A 236 20.18 13.94 16.71
CA LEU A 236 21.15 13.06 17.36
C LEU A 236 22.54 13.71 17.40
N LEU A 237 22.91 14.44 16.35
CA LEU A 237 24.14 15.23 16.32
C LEU A 237 24.10 16.36 17.37
N ASP A 238 22.98 17.05 17.53
CA ASP A 238 22.81 18.05 18.61
C ASP A 238 22.99 17.43 20.01
N ILE A 239 22.60 16.16 20.20
CA ILE A 239 22.81 15.44 21.46
C ILE A 239 24.28 15.07 21.62
N VAL A 240 24.98 14.69 20.55
CA VAL A 240 26.43 14.41 20.58
C VAL A 240 27.22 15.65 20.99
N GLU A 241 26.81 16.85 20.55
CA GLU A 241 27.44 18.10 20.96
C GLU A 241 27.26 18.39 22.46
N LYS A 242 26.10 18.06 23.02
CA LYS A 242 25.77 18.30 24.45
C LYS A 242 26.34 17.23 25.39
N ASP A 243 26.25 15.96 25.00
CA ASP A 243 26.79 14.81 25.73
C ASP A 243 27.40 13.83 24.72
N ARG A 244 28.72 13.95 24.55
CA ARG A 244 29.46 13.18 23.55
C ARG A 244 29.29 11.67 23.72
N LYS A 245 29.30 11.15 24.96
CA LYS A 245 29.25 9.69 25.19
C LYS A 245 27.86 9.15 24.92
N MET A 246 26.83 9.76 25.51
CA MET A 246 25.45 9.29 25.35
C MET A 246 24.93 9.55 23.93
N GLY A 247 25.25 10.70 23.34
CA GLY A 247 24.86 11.05 21.99
C GLY A 247 25.45 10.10 20.95
N GLN A 248 26.73 9.76 21.06
CA GLN A 248 27.38 8.81 20.14
C GLN A 248 26.72 7.43 20.19
N LEU A 249 26.45 6.91 21.39
CA LEU A 249 25.77 5.62 21.55
C LEU A 249 24.37 5.63 20.90
N LYS A 250 23.60 6.70 21.10
CA LYS A 250 22.27 6.85 20.49
C LYS A 250 22.33 6.94 18.97
N LEU A 251 23.30 7.67 18.45
CA LEU A 251 23.51 7.84 17.01
C LEU A 251 23.92 6.52 16.34
N GLU A 252 24.87 5.78 16.92
CA GLU A 252 25.31 4.47 16.45
C GLU A 252 24.15 3.47 16.43
N ASN A 253 23.40 3.36 17.52
CA ASN A 253 22.22 2.49 17.61
C ASN A 253 21.17 2.84 16.54
N TYR A 254 20.90 4.14 16.33
CA TYR A 254 19.97 4.60 15.30
C TYR A 254 20.42 4.17 13.90
N ILE A 255 21.70 4.39 13.57
CA ILE A 255 22.29 4.04 12.27
C ILE A 255 22.21 2.54 12.03
N GLU A 256 22.60 1.72 13.01
CA GLU A 256 22.56 0.26 12.90
C GLU A 256 21.13 -0.25 12.68
N CYS A 257 20.20 0.16 13.54
CA CYS A 257 18.79 -0.19 13.42
C CYS A 257 18.22 0.23 12.06
N ARG A 258 18.62 1.41 11.57
CA ARG A 258 18.13 1.93 10.30
C ARG A 258 18.71 1.20 9.09
N LYS A 259 20.01 0.87 9.09
CA LYS A 259 20.66 0.05 8.07
C LYS A 259 20.03 -1.33 7.99
N GLN A 260 19.76 -1.95 9.14
CA GLN A 260 19.09 -3.24 9.21
C GLN A 260 17.69 -3.17 8.57
N LEU A 261 16.90 -2.15 8.92
CA LEU A 261 15.57 -1.95 8.35
C LEU A 261 15.60 -1.76 6.83
N VAL A 262 16.52 -0.93 6.31
CA VAL A 262 16.69 -0.74 4.87
C VAL A 262 17.08 -2.07 4.20
N THR A 263 18.01 -2.82 4.79
CA THR A 263 18.45 -4.13 4.29
C THR A 263 17.29 -5.14 4.21
N ASP A 264 16.53 -5.28 5.29
CA ASP A 264 15.37 -6.19 5.35
C ASP A 264 14.31 -5.81 4.32
N ARG A 265 14.07 -4.50 4.15
CA ARG A 265 13.15 -4.01 3.13
C ARG A 265 13.65 -4.31 1.73
N MET A 266 14.92 -4.10 1.43
CA MET A 266 15.49 -4.38 0.11
C MET A 266 15.49 -5.89 -0.21
N LYS A 267 15.75 -6.74 0.77
CA LYS A 267 15.59 -8.19 0.64
C LYS A 267 14.15 -8.54 0.24
N LYS A 268 13.18 -7.88 0.84
CA LYS A 268 11.77 -8.10 0.53
C LYS A 268 11.37 -7.61 -0.86
N VAL A 269 11.87 -6.44 -1.25
CA VAL A 269 11.69 -5.90 -2.60
C VAL A 269 12.12 -6.93 -3.64
N GLU A 270 13.29 -7.53 -3.42
CA GLU A 270 13.84 -8.53 -4.32
C GLU A 270 13.00 -9.82 -4.36
N GLU A 271 12.48 -10.28 -3.21
CA GLU A 271 11.51 -11.38 -3.15
C GLU A 271 10.26 -11.11 -4.00
N VAL A 272 9.69 -9.89 -3.89
CA VAL A 272 8.50 -9.50 -4.63
C VAL A 272 8.78 -9.38 -6.13
N ARG A 273 9.93 -8.80 -6.51
CA ARG A 273 10.37 -8.72 -7.92
C ARG A 273 10.49 -10.09 -8.55
N ARG A 274 11.12 -11.04 -7.83
CA ARG A 274 11.22 -12.44 -8.27
C ARG A 274 9.85 -13.07 -8.45
N TRP A 275 8.97 -12.92 -7.47
CA TRP A 275 7.59 -13.41 -7.54
C TRP A 275 6.83 -12.84 -8.75
N MET A 276 6.87 -11.52 -8.96
CA MET A 276 6.19 -10.87 -10.07
C MET A 276 6.73 -11.33 -11.44
N LYS A 277 8.05 -11.52 -11.57
CA LYS A 277 8.68 -12.05 -12.78
C LYS A 277 8.20 -13.47 -13.10
N THR A 278 8.17 -14.35 -12.09
CA THR A 278 7.67 -15.72 -12.24
C THR A 278 6.20 -15.74 -12.61
N ASN A 279 5.36 -14.97 -11.90
CA ASN A 279 3.92 -14.93 -12.15
C ASN A 279 3.55 -14.32 -13.51
N THR A 280 4.27 -13.29 -13.96
CA THR A 280 4.06 -12.69 -15.28
C THR A 280 4.40 -13.68 -16.39
N THR A 281 5.49 -14.44 -16.22
CA THR A 281 5.91 -15.47 -17.17
C THR A 281 4.88 -16.61 -17.22
N ALA A 282 4.46 -17.13 -16.07
CA ALA A 282 3.46 -18.19 -15.99
C ALA A 282 2.12 -17.79 -16.62
N ARG A 283 1.63 -16.57 -16.35
CA ARG A 283 0.39 -16.04 -16.94
C ARG A 283 0.49 -15.87 -18.46
N ARG A 284 1.65 -15.43 -18.98
CA ARG A 284 1.88 -15.33 -20.43
C ARG A 284 1.86 -16.71 -21.09
N SER A 285 2.50 -17.71 -20.48
CA SER A 285 2.49 -19.09 -20.97
C SER A 285 1.08 -19.68 -20.97
N ALA A 286 0.34 -19.57 -19.86
CA ALA A 286 -1.03 -20.07 -19.76
C ALA A 286 -1.97 -19.44 -20.80
N ARG A 287 -1.84 -18.13 -21.05
CA ARG A 287 -2.61 -17.44 -22.11
C ARG A 287 -2.29 -17.97 -23.50
N ARG A 288 -1.01 -18.21 -23.81
CA ARG A 288 -0.60 -18.79 -25.11
C ARG A 288 -1.18 -20.18 -25.32
N SER A 289 -1.11 -21.04 -24.29
CA SER A 289 -1.71 -22.38 -24.34
C SER A 289 -3.22 -22.34 -24.53
N ALA A 290 -3.92 -21.45 -23.82
CA ALA A 290 -5.36 -21.28 -23.97
C ALA A 290 -5.74 -20.79 -25.39
N THR A 291 -4.97 -19.87 -25.99
CA THR A 291 -5.20 -19.42 -27.37
C THR A 291 -5.01 -20.55 -28.38
N GLN A 292 -3.99 -21.40 -28.22
CA GLN A 292 -3.74 -22.54 -29.13
C GLN A 292 -4.87 -23.58 -29.09
N GLN A 293 -5.49 -23.80 -27.92
CA GLN A 293 -6.62 -24.72 -27.78
C GLN A 293 -7.92 -24.22 -28.43
N ILE A 294 -8.09 -22.91 -28.57
CA ILE A 294 -9.29 -22.33 -29.20
C ILE A 294 -9.16 -22.34 -30.74
N THR A 295 -7.93 -22.29 -31.26
CA THR A 295 -7.67 -22.25 -32.71
C THR A 295 -7.52 -23.62 -33.36
N SER A 296 -7.52 -24.70 -32.57
CA SER A 296 -7.44 -26.08 -33.05
C SER A 296 -8.83 -26.71 -33.04
#